data_AF-A0A7W1K6E0-F1
#
_entry.id   AF-A0A7W1K6E0-F1
#
_cell.length_a   1.000
_cell.length_b   1.000
_cell.length_c   1.000
_cell.angle_alpha   90.00
_cell.angle_beta   90.00
_cell.angle_gamma   90.00
#
_symmetry.space_group_name_H-M   'P 1'
#
loop_
_entity.id
_entity.type
_entity.pdbx_description
1 polymer ?
#
loop_
_entity_poly.entity_id
_entity_poly.type
_entity_poly.pdbx_seq_one_letter_code
_entity_poly.pdbx_strand_id
1 'polypeptide(L)'
;MGERVGVGTYRCTVIDVTDLDVGYRFWSEVTGLEIIGRTPGGWHGRFGYLGHKDPWKHDFILHVVDTAKGEPANRVHIDLTPNEGMDRAIERIIALGGAVKKPPSLYPRPGSHGDEPPVIDWAVMQDPFGNEFCLVSELTDAEIQGVLEATRAGASTDHEWRVAAGRTA
;
A
#
# COMPACT_ATOMS: atom_id res chain seq x y z
N MET A 1 6.14 32.33 6.77
CA MET A 1 5.73 31.41 5.69
C MET A 1 5.45 30.08 6.35
N GLY A 2 4.18 29.69 6.48
CA GLY A 2 3.80 28.46 7.20
C GLY A 2 4.38 27.23 6.48
N GLU A 3 4.77 26.22 7.25
CA GLU A 3 5.30 24.97 6.71
C GLU A 3 4.21 24.30 5.86
N ARG A 4 4.50 24.09 4.57
CA ARG A 4 3.54 23.48 3.65
C ARG A 4 3.46 21.98 3.97
N VAL A 5 2.36 21.55 4.59
CA VAL A 5 2.09 20.13 4.80
C VAL A 5 1.64 19.48 3.49
N GLY A 6 2.44 18.53 3.01
CA GLY A 6 2.12 17.71 1.82
C GLY A 6 0.83 16.90 2.03
N VAL A 7 0.23 16.41 0.94
CA VAL A 7 -0.97 15.55 1.03
C VAL A 7 -0.65 14.21 1.70
N GLY A 8 0.53 13.67 1.44
CA GLY A 8 1.07 12.51 2.10
C GLY A 8 2.58 12.62 2.25
N THR A 9 3.13 11.73 3.07
CA THR A 9 4.57 11.58 3.29
C THR A 9 5.07 10.39 2.47
N TYR A 10 6.24 10.53 1.83
CA TYR A 10 6.86 9.42 1.09
C TYR A 10 7.09 8.24 2.03
N ARG A 11 6.63 7.06 1.61
CA ARG A 11 6.72 5.83 2.38
C ARG A 11 7.83 4.93 1.84
N CYS A 12 7.66 4.46 0.61
CA CYS A 12 8.61 3.55 -0.04
C CYS A 12 8.45 3.56 -1.57
N THR A 13 9.44 2.98 -2.25
CA THR A 13 9.34 2.65 -3.68
C THR A 13 8.94 1.18 -3.80
N VAL A 14 8.06 0.87 -4.74
CA VAL A 14 7.65 -0.49 -5.08
C VAL A 14 8.07 -0.79 -6.51
N ILE A 15 8.73 -1.92 -6.72
CA ILE A 15 9.09 -2.39 -8.05
C ILE A 15 8.62 -3.82 -8.27
N ASP A 16 8.07 -4.05 -9.45
CA ASP A 16 7.70 -5.40 -9.85
C ASP A 16 8.94 -6.23 -10.21
N VAL A 17 8.98 -7.45 -9.70
CA VAL A 17 9.96 -8.49 -10.02
C VAL A 17 9.23 -9.79 -10.37
N THR A 18 9.87 -10.67 -11.14
CA THR A 18 9.30 -12.01 -11.44
C THR A 18 9.89 -13.09 -10.54
N ASP A 19 10.93 -12.78 -9.78
CA ASP A 19 11.64 -13.69 -8.88
C ASP A 19 12.21 -12.90 -7.70
N LEU A 20 11.81 -13.25 -6.47
CA LEU A 20 12.25 -12.54 -5.27
C LEU A 20 13.72 -12.78 -4.96
N ASP A 21 14.25 -13.99 -5.17
CA ASP A 21 15.65 -14.30 -4.86
C ASP A 21 16.59 -13.50 -5.77
N VAL A 22 16.25 -13.42 -7.05
CA VAL A 22 16.95 -12.55 -8.01
C VAL A 22 16.78 -11.09 -7.63
N GLY A 23 15.55 -10.66 -7.32
CA GLY A 23 15.23 -9.29 -6.93
C GLY A 23 16.00 -8.84 -5.68
N TYR A 24 16.06 -9.67 -4.64
CA TYR A 24 16.81 -9.38 -3.42
C TYR A 24 18.28 -9.22 -3.69
N ARG A 25 18.90 -10.19 -4.38
CA ARG A 25 20.33 -10.14 -4.69
C ARG A 25 20.67 -8.88 -5.50
N PHE A 26 19.86 -8.52 -6.47
CA PHE A 26 20.14 -7.35 -7.31
C PHE A 26 19.89 -6.04 -6.55
N TRP A 27 18.71 -5.86 -5.98
CA TRP A 27 18.31 -4.57 -5.42
C TRP A 27 18.98 -4.27 -4.09
N SER A 28 19.29 -5.26 -3.25
CA SER A 28 20.08 -5.01 -2.03
C SER A 28 21.48 -4.50 -2.36
N GLU A 29 22.16 -5.09 -3.34
CA GLU A 29 23.49 -4.66 -3.78
C GLU A 29 23.47 -3.28 -4.46
N VAL A 30 22.49 -3.02 -5.32
CA VAL A 30 22.38 -1.73 -6.04
C VAL A 30 22.03 -0.57 -5.10
N THR A 31 21.16 -0.82 -4.11
CA THR A 31 20.68 0.23 -3.21
C THR A 31 21.48 0.34 -1.91
N GLY A 32 22.20 -0.72 -1.54
CA GLY A 32 22.83 -0.86 -0.22
C GLY A 32 21.83 -1.14 0.92
N LEU A 33 20.54 -1.34 0.62
CA LEU A 33 19.52 -1.62 1.63
C LEU A 33 19.58 -3.07 2.11
N GLU A 34 19.39 -3.27 3.40
CA GLU A 34 19.34 -4.62 3.97
C GLU A 34 18.07 -5.34 3.56
N ILE A 35 18.17 -6.67 3.41
CA ILE A 35 16.99 -7.54 3.38
C ILE A 35 16.41 -7.59 4.79
N ILE A 36 15.22 -7.02 4.97
CA ILE A 36 14.57 -6.92 6.28
C ILE A 36 13.36 -7.84 6.42
N GLY A 37 13.05 -8.60 5.36
CA GLY A 37 12.16 -9.74 5.46
C GLY A 37 11.52 -10.10 4.13
N ARG A 38 11.36 -11.41 3.92
CA ARG A 38 10.16 -11.96 3.29
C ARG A 38 9.22 -12.18 4.44
N THR A 39 8.03 -11.61 4.46
CA THR A 39 7.11 -11.99 5.53
C THR A 39 6.68 -13.43 5.27
N PRO A 40 7.02 -14.42 6.12
CA PRO A 40 6.46 -15.76 5.99
C PRO A 40 4.96 -15.61 6.30
N GLY A 41 4.11 -15.74 5.28
CA GLY A 41 2.68 -15.46 5.41
C GLY A 41 2.29 -13.97 5.34
N GLY A 42 3.19 -13.03 5.07
CA GLY A 42 2.73 -11.68 4.74
C GLY A 42 2.43 -11.59 3.27
N TRP A 43 1.23 -11.10 2.98
CA TRP A 43 0.79 -10.75 1.64
C TRP A 43 1.09 -11.86 0.60
N HIS A 44 0.86 -13.12 0.98
CA HIS A 44 0.91 -14.29 0.10
C HIS A 44 2.27 -14.60 -0.52
N GLY A 45 3.38 -14.17 0.11
CA GLY A 45 4.72 -14.37 -0.44
C GLY A 45 4.98 -13.56 -1.72
N ARG A 46 4.10 -12.59 -2.04
CA ARG A 46 4.22 -11.73 -3.21
C ARG A 46 5.02 -10.47 -2.95
N PHE A 47 5.48 -10.24 -1.72
CA PHE A 47 6.20 -9.03 -1.37
C PHE A 47 7.50 -9.36 -0.63
N GLY A 48 8.54 -8.62 -0.99
CA GLY A 48 9.81 -8.60 -0.30
C GLY A 48 10.21 -7.20 0.14
N TYR A 49 10.88 -7.08 1.28
CA TYR A 49 11.17 -5.79 1.91
C TYR A 49 12.67 -5.56 2.04
N LEU A 50 13.11 -4.41 1.56
CA LEU A 50 14.44 -3.86 1.82
C LEU A 50 14.34 -2.56 2.62
N GLY A 51 15.29 -2.33 3.52
CA GLY A 51 15.31 -1.13 4.36
C GLY A 51 16.20 -1.28 5.59
N HIS A 52 15.66 -0.90 6.74
CA HIS A 52 16.33 -0.88 8.04
C HIS A 52 15.63 -1.82 9.02
N LYS A 53 16.38 -2.58 9.82
CA LYS A 53 15.83 -3.51 10.83
C LYS A 53 15.53 -2.84 12.17
N ASP A 54 16.31 -1.82 12.53
CA ASP A 54 16.20 -1.15 13.82
C ASP A 54 16.36 0.38 13.69
N PRO A 55 15.27 1.16 13.82
CA PRO A 55 13.89 0.69 13.88
C PRO A 55 13.48 0.00 12.55
N TRP A 56 12.52 -0.93 12.61
CA TRP A 56 12.04 -1.59 11.41
C TRP A 56 11.37 -0.57 10.47
N LYS A 57 11.88 -0.44 9.26
CA LYS A 57 11.34 0.44 8.22
C LYS A 57 11.70 -0.11 6.84
N HIS A 58 10.71 -0.37 6.01
CA HIS A 58 10.93 -0.64 4.60
C HIS A 58 11.03 0.66 3.82
N ASP A 59 12.03 0.78 2.95
CA ASP A 59 12.17 1.89 2.00
C ASP A 59 11.92 1.43 0.56
N PHE A 60 11.97 0.12 0.33
CA PHE A 60 11.84 -0.50 -0.97
C PHE A 60 11.09 -1.84 -0.88
N ILE A 61 10.10 -2.04 -1.74
CA ILE A 61 9.30 -3.25 -1.83
C ILE A 61 9.51 -3.91 -3.19
N LEU A 62 9.78 -5.21 -3.16
CA LEU A 62 9.82 -6.08 -4.34
C LEU A 62 8.46 -6.77 -4.46
N HIS A 63 7.69 -6.46 -5.49
CA HIS A 63 6.37 -7.03 -5.73
C HIS A 63 6.43 -8.12 -6.81
N VAL A 64 6.06 -9.35 -6.46
CA VAL A 64 6.10 -10.49 -7.37
C VAL A 64 4.92 -10.45 -8.33
N VAL A 65 5.22 -10.47 -9.62
CA VAL A 65 4.24 -10.54 -10.70
C VAL A 65 4.57 -11.69 -11.64
N ASP A 66 3.53 -12.32 -12.20
CA ASP A 66 3.68 -13.50 -13.07
C ASP A 66 4.16 -13.15 -14.48
N THR A 67 4.12 -11.87 -14.86
CA THR A 67 4.48 -11.43 -16.20
C THR A 67 5.77 -10.65 -16.19
N ALA A 68 6.67 -10.96 -17.12
CA ALA A 68 7.80 -10.10 -17.39
C ALA A 68 7.31 -8.71 -17.84
N LYS A 69 8.12 -7.68 -17.58
CA LYS A 69 7.87 -6.33 -18.09
C LYS A 69 7.86 -6.34 -19.63
N GLY A 70 6.91 -5.62 -20.23
CA GLY A 70 6.93 -5.24 -21.65
C GLY A 70 7.43 -3.80 -21.86
N GLU A 71 7.63 -3.39 -23.10
CA GLU A 71 7.85 -1.98 -23.48
C GLU A 71 6.52 -1.18 -23.35
N PRO A 72 6.50 0.11 -22.93
CA PRO A 72 7.61 1.07 -22.84
C PRO A 72 7.97 1.61 -21.43
N ALA A 73 7.16 1.39 -20.37
CA ALA A 73 7.37 2.01 -19.05
C ALA A 73 7.94 1.04 -17.99
N ASN A 74 8.65 1.55 -16.96
CA ASN A 74 9.08 0.76 -15.80
C ASN A 74 7.90 0.46 -14.88
N ARG A 75 7.80 -0.79 -14.39
CA ARG A 75 6.77 -1.22 -13.44
C ARG A 75 7.17 -0.84 -12.01
N VAL A 76 7.24 0.46 -11.78
CA VAL A 76 7.64 1.08 -10.52
C VAL A 76 6.56 2.07 -10.12
N HIS A 77 6.23 2.09 -8.83
CA HIS A 77 5.42 3.14 -8.24
C HIS A 77 5.97 3.52 -6.86
N ILE A 78 5.44 4.59 -6.31
CA ILE A 78 5.73 5.01 -4.94
C ILE A 78 4.47 4.84 -4.09
N ASP A 79 4.70 4.58 -2.81
CA ASP A 79 3.64 4.61 -1.80
C ASP A 79 3.79 5.89 -0.98
N LEU A 80 2.66 6.52 -0.68
CA LEU A 80 2.57 7.66 0.22
C LEU A 80 1.67 7.31 1.39
N THR A 81 2.05 7.73 2.60
CA THR A 81 1.15 7.69 3.75
C THR A 81 0.36 9.00 3.82
N PRO A 82 -0.99 8.97 3.73
CA PRO A 82 -1.82 10.18 3.74
C PRO A 82 -1.73 10.87 5.10
N ASN A 83 -1.47 12.18 5.10
CA ASN A 83 -1.24 12.95 6.33
C ASN A 83 -2.54 13.33 7.06
N GLU A 84 -3.67 13.40 6.34
CA GLU A 84 -4.98 13.87 6.85
C GLU A 84 -6.08 12.82 6.64
N GLY A 85 -5.70 11.55 6.55
CA GLY A 85 -6.60 10.45 6.22
C GLY A 85 -6.83 10.26 4.72
N MET A 86 -7.32 9.07 4.36
CA MET A 86 -7.41 8.60 2.98
C MET A 86 -8.32 9.48 2.11
N ASP A 87 -9.55 9.73 2.56
CA ASP A 87 -10.55 10.44 1.74
C ASP A 87 -10.14 11.89 1.48
N ARG A 88 -9.62 12.60 2.49
CA ARG A 88 -9.06 13.96 2.34
C ARG A 88 -7.87 14.00 1.41
N ALA A 89 -6.98 13.00 1.48
CA ALA A 89 -5.84 12.91 0.58
C ALA A 89 -6.28 12.76 -0.88
N ILE A 90 -7.28 11.91 -1.13
CA ILE A 90 -7.89 11.72 -2.44
C ILE A 90 -8.47 13.03 -2.97
N GLU A 91 -9.30 13.73 -2.18
CA GLU A 91 -9.89 15.03 -2.54
C GLU A 91 -8.81 16.05 -2.95
N ARG A 92 -7.75 16.16 -2.14
CA ARG A 92 -6.65 17.11 -2.39
C ARG A 92 -5.85 16.75 -3.64
N ILE A 93 -5.61 15.46 -3.91
CA ILE A 93 -4.92 15.01 -5.13
C ILE A 93 -5.74 15.31 -6.37
N ILE A 94 -7.05 15.07 -6.34
CA ILE A 94 -7.95 15.41 -7.45
C ILE A 94 -7.91 16.92 -7.71
N ALA A 95 -7.96 17.75 -6.65
CA ALA A 95 -7.85 19.20 -6.78
C ALA A 95 -6.51 19.68 -7.38
N LEU A 96 -5.45 18.87 -7.30
CA LEU A 96 -4.14 19.12 -7.90
C LEU A 96 -4.02 18.60 -9.35
N GLY A 97 -5.08 18.00 -9.90
CA GLY A 97 -5.12 17.46 -11.27
C GLY A 97 -4.81 15.96 -11.36
N GLY A 98 -4.70 15.26 -10.23
CA GLY A 98 -4.63 13.80 -10.21
C GLY A 98 -6.01 13.13 -10.38
N ALA A 99 -6.03 11.82 -10.46
CA ALA A 99 -7.24 11.02 -10.60
C ALA A 99 -7.20 9.77 -9.72
N VAL A 100 -8.39 9.24 -9.37
CA VAL A 100 -8.50 7.93 -8.71
C VAL A 100 -8.45 6.84 -9.78
N LYS A 101 -7.50 5.93 -9.67
CA LYS A 101 -7.42 4.72 -10.50
C LYS A 101 -8.13 3.53 -9.85
N LYS A 102 -7.92 3.38 -8.54
CA LYS A 102 -8.59 2.39 -7.70
C LYS A 102 -9.12 3.08 -6.45
N PRO A 103 -10.43 2.99 -6.15
CA PRO A 103 -10.99 3.57 -4.95
C PRO A 103 -10.40 2.91 -3.69
N PRO A 104 -10.44 3.60 -2.55
CA PRO A 104 -9.93 3.08 -1.29
C PRO A 104 -10.72 1.85 -0.85
N SER A 105 -9.98 0.83 -0.43
CA SER A 105 -10.52 -0.42 0.10
C SER A 105 -9.58 -0.97 1.16
N LEU A 106 -10.12 -1.72 2.12
CA LEU A 106 -9.29 -2.44 3.08
C LEU A 106 -8.60 -3.64 2.41
N TYR A 107 -7.36 -3.88 2.79
CA TYR A 107 -6.62 -5.06 2.34
C TYR A 107 -5.92 -5.77 3.51
N PRO A 108 -5.90 -7.13 3.53
CA PRO A 108 -6.66 -8.01 2.64
C PRO A 108 -8.16 -7.79 2.82
N ARG A 109 -8.92 -8.06 1.75
CA ARG A 109 -10.38 -8.01 1.86
C ARG A 109 -10.79 -9.11 2.84
N PRO A 110 -11.65 -8.85 3.85
CA PRO A 110 -12.11 -9.90 4.75
C PRO A 110 -12.60 -11.14 3.98
N GLY A 111 -12.03 -12.30 4.30
CA GLY A 111 -12.33 -13.59 3.66
C GLY A 111 -11.71 -13.83 2.28
N SER A 112 -10.96 -12.89 1.69
CA SER A 112 -10.30 -13.14 0.41
C SER A 112 -9.04 -14.00 0.52
N HIS A 113 -8.51 -14.14 1.74
CA HIS A 113 -7.22 -14.74 2.02
C HIS A 113 -7.28 -15.59 3.30
N GLY A 114 -8.29 -16.47 3.38
CA GLY A 114 -8.57 -17.24 4.59
C GLY A 114 -8.97 -16.34 5.75
N ASP A 115 -8.39 -16.59 6.92
CA ASP A 115 -8.66 -15.84 8.16
C ASP A 115 -7.74 -14.63 8.35
N GLU A 116 -6.96 -14.24 7.33
CA GLU A 116 -6.10 -13.06 7.41
C GLU A 116 -6.95 -11.78 7.59
N PRO A 117 -6.71 -10.99 8.66
CA PRO A 117 -7.45 -9.77 8.88
C PRO A 117 -7.01 -8.66 7.91
N PRO A 118 -7.87 -7.68 7.61
CA PRO A 118 -7.44 -6.45 6.94
C PRO A 118 -6.39 -5.75 7.80
N VAL A 119 -5.38 -5.14 7.16
CA VAL A 119 -4.28 -4.45 7.85
C VAL A 119 -4.00 -3.05 7.33
N ILE A 120 -4.44 -2.71 6.10
CA ILE A 120 -4.30 -1.36 5.55
C ILE A 120 -5.60 -0.88 4.90
N ASP A 121 -5.77 0.43 4.84
CA ASP A 121 -6.63 1.11 3.87
C ASP A 121 -5.75 1.56 2.68
N TRP A 122 -6.18 1.23 1.46
CA TRP A 122 -5.36 1.36 0.25
C TRP A 122 -6.15 1.87 -0.96
N ALA A 123 -5.64 2.92 -1.60
CA ALA A 123 -6.11 3.45 -2.88
C ALA A 123 -4.97 3.55 -3.90
N VAL A 124 -5.30 3.52 -5.19
CA VAL A 124 -4.35 3.82 -6.27
C VAL A 124 -4.78 5.10 -6.95
N MET A 125 -3.85 6.05 -7.02
CA MET A 125 -4.01 7.36 -7.63
C MET A 125 -3.19 7.44 -8.91
N GLN A 126 -3.54 8.39 -9.77
CA GLN A 126 -2.76 8.78 -10.94
C GLN A 126 -2.39 10.25 -10.84
N ASP A 127 -1.16 10.59 -11.19
CA ASP A 127 -0.73 11.97 -11.39
C ASP A 127 -1.28 12.53 -12.73
N PRO A 128 -1.09 13.83 -13.01
CA PRO A 128 -1.56 14.43 -14.26
C PRO A 128 -0.97 13.83 -15.55
N PHE A 129 0.09 13.03 -15.44
CA PHE A 129 0.77 12.40 -16.56
C PHE A 129 0.40 10.91 -16.71
N GLY A 130 -0.45 10.40 -15.82
CA GLY A 130 -0.89 9.01 -15.81
C GLY A 130 0.02 8.04 -15.05
N ASN A 131 1.03 8.54 -14.31
CA ASN A 131 1.84 7.67 -13.45
C ASN A 131 1.02 7.26 -12.23
N GLU A 132 1.05 5.96 -11.92
CA GLU A 132 0.32 5.39 -10.79
C GLU A 132 1.14 5.47 -9.51
N PHE A 133 0.48 5.77 -8.39
CA PHE A 133 1.07 5.74 -7.04
C PHE A 133 0.00 5.35 -6.02
N CYS A 134 0.43 4.74 -4.91
CA CYS A 134 -0.50 4.27 -3.89
C CYS A 134 -0.59 5.24 -2.71
N LEU A 135 -1.79 5.35 -2.15
CA LEU A 135 -1.99 5.84 -0.79
C LEU A 135 -2.16 4.63 0.11
N VAL A 136 -1.38 4.57 1.19
CA VAL A 136 -1.37 3.45 2.13
C VAL A 136 -1.37 3.97 3.56
N SER A 137 -2.32 3.51 4.36
CA SER A 137 -2.35 3.73 5.81
C SER A 137 -2.69 2.44 6.55
N GLU A 138 -1.94 2.15 7.60
CA GLU A 138 -2.18 1.01 8.48
C GLU A 138 -3.44 1.19 9.30
N LEU A 139 -4.15 0.08 9.51
CA LEU A 139 -5.20 -0.05 10.49
C LEU A 139 -4.59 -0.31 11.87
N THR A 140 -5.20 0.26 12.90
CA THR A 140 -4.96 -0.07 14.30
C THR A 140 -5.73 -1.35 14.67
N ASP A 141 -5.31 -2.02 15.74
CA ASP A 141 -5.98 -3.23 16.22
C ASP A 141 -7.49 -3.01 16.47
N ALA A 142 -7.88 -1.83 16.98
CA ALA A 142 -9.27 -1.48 17.22
C ALA A 142 -10.09 -1.41 15.92
N GLU A 143 -9.54 -0.82 14.88
CA GLU A 143 -10.20 -0.72 13.57
C GLU A 143 -10.30 -2.09 12.91
N ILE A 144 -9.26 -2.91 13.03
CA ILE A 144 -9.27 -4.30 12.55
C ILE A 144 -10.40 -5.08 13.23
N GLN A 145 -10.53 -4.99 14.56
CA GLN A 145 -11.61 -5.67 15.28
C GLN A 145 -12.99 -5.18 14.84
N GLY A 146 -13.18 -3.87 14.65
CA GLY A 146 -14.43 -3.30 14.15
C GLY A 146 -14.82 -3.87 12.79
N VAL A 147 -13.86 -4.03 11.88
CA VAL A 147 -14.11 -4.67 10.58
C VAL A 147 -14.51 -6.13 10.73
N LEU A 148 -13.78 -6.90 11.53
CA LEU A 148 -14.07 -8.33 11.72
C LEU A 148 -15.46 -8.56 12.35
N GLU A 149 -15.87 -7.69 13.29
CA GLU A 149 -17.22 -7.69 13.86
C GLU A 149 -18.28 -7.37 12.81
N ALA A 150 -18.07 -6.33 12.01
CA ALA A 150 -18.97 -5.97 10.93
C ALA A 150 -19.09 -7.08 9.88
N THR A 151 -17.98 -7.74 9.52
CA THR A 151 -17.99 -8.91 8.61
C THR A 151 -18.84 -10.04 9.19
N ARG A 152 -18.68 -10.37 10.49
CA ARG A 152 -19.53 -11.37 11.17
C ARG A 152 -21.01 -10.97 11.20
N ALA A 153 -21.30 -9.68 11.24
CA ALA A 153 -22.64 -9.11 11.18
C ALA A 153 -23.20 -9.00 9.75
N GLY A 154 -22.44 -9.37 8.72
CA GLY A 154 -22.88 -9.43 7.32
C GLY A 154 -22.36 -8.33 6.40
N ALA A 155 -21.47 -7.44 6.87
CA ALA A 155 -20.81 -6.47 5.99
C ALA A 155 -20.01 -7.17 4.90
N SER A 156 -20.19 -6.74 3.66
CA SER A 156 -19.66 -7.42 2.46
C SER A 156 -19.03 -6.48 1.42
N THR A 157 -19.12 -5.17 1.66
CA THR A 157 -18.61 -4.15 0.74
C THR A 157 -17.44 -3.36 1.35
N ASP A 158 -16.59 -2.79 0.50
CA ASP A 158 -15.48 -1.95 0.93
C ASP A 158 -15.95 -0.73 1.74
N HIS A 159 -17.09 -0.15 1.35
CA HIS A 159 -17.67 0.97 2.08
C HIS A 159 -18.08 0.57 3.50
N GLU A 160 -18.83 -0.52 3.68
CA GLU A 160 -19.25 -0.99 5.00
C GLU A 160 -18.07 -1.30 5.91
N TRP A 161 -17.02 -1.95 5.39
CA TRP A 161 -15.83 -2.22 6.19
C TRP A 161 -15.04 -0.97 6.52
N ARG A 162 -14.90 -0.02 5.59
CA ARG A 162 -14.24 1.28 5.89
C ARG A 162 -15.04 2.09 6.91
N VAL A 163 -16.38 2.06 6.86
CA VAL A 163 -17.24 2.68 7.88
C VAL A 163 -17.02 2.01 9.24
N ALA A 164 -16.99 0.67 9.29
CA ALA A 164 -16.72 -0.07 10.53
C ALA A 164 -15.33 0.20 11.11
N ALA A 165 -14.34 0.47 10.25
CA ALA A 165 -13.00 0.89 10.64
C ALA A 165 -12.90 2.39 11.00
N GLY A 166 -13.98 3.18 10.90
CA GLY A 166 -13.92 4.63 11.10
C GLY A 166 -13.05 5.37 10.06
N ARG A 167 -12.85 4.78 8.88
CA ARG A 167 -11.96 5.28 7.81
C ARG A 167 -12.65 6.14 6.77
N THR A 168 -13.96 6.31 6.88
CA THR A 168 -14.74 7.22 6.05
C THR A 168 -14.89 8.58 6.76
N ALA A 169 -14.57 9.67 6.06
CA ALA A 169 -14.80 11.03 6.54
C ALA A 169 -16.24 11.52 6.28
#